data_AF-A0A9P0PNU7-F1
#
_entry.id   AF-A0A9P0PNU7-F1
#
_cell.length_a   1.000
_cell.length_b   1.000
_cell.length_c   1.000
_cell.angle_alpha   90.00
_cell.angle_beta   90.00
_cell.angle_gamma   90.00
#
_symmetry.space_group_name_H-M   'P 1'
#
loop_
_entity.id
_entity.type
_entity.pdbx_description
1 polymer ?
#
loop_
_entity_poly.entity_id
_entity_poly.type
_entity_poly.pdbx_seq_one_letter_code
_entity_poly.pdbx_strand_id
1 'polypeptide(L)'
;MRVCEYFAGKHIFITGGSGFVGKVLIEKLLRSCPEIEKIYMLIRLKKGKDIQERLEAIIKLPLFEKLREINPDALSKIHPISGDVMELNLGMTEEDRRLVSENCHIFYHSAASVRFDDSLKYAIIMNVRGTRETAALALECKKLEAFVHISTTYCNIDREIIEEKIYPARADWRDAIRLAEETDDMNLQALTHHYIAPHPNTYTFAKSLAEHTVEDMMLGKAPTIIFRPSVVISSIREPVVGWNDNFNGPVGLLAAGGKGLLRTVYGLQESVQDYISCDIIASLLILATKETLATK
;
A
#
# COMPACT_ATOMS: atom_id res chain seq x y z
N MET A 1 -17.21 -9.95 -18.24
CA MET A 1 -16.69 -8.57 -18.25
C MET A 1 -15.17 -8.64 -18.24
N ARG A 2 -14.51 -8.00 -19.20
CA ARG A 2 -13.04 -7.88 -19.24
C ARG A 2 -12.57 -6.93 -18.13
N VAL A 3 -11.31 -7.04 -17.73
CA VAL A 3 -10.72 -6.16 -16.69
C VAL A 3 -10.91 -4.67 -17.03
N CYS A 4 -10.58 -4.26 -18.26
CA CYS A 4 -10.71 -2.87 -18.67
C CYS A 4 -12.15 -2.34 -18.63
N GLU A 5 -13.15 -3.18 -18.93
CA GLU A 5 -14.58 -2.83 -18.86
C GLU A 5 -15.02 -2.60 -17.41
N TYR A 6 -14.50 -3.38 -16.46
CA TYR A 6 -14.80 -3.19 -15.05
C TYR A 6 -14.30 -1.83 -14.53
N PHE A 7 -13.14 -1.37 -14.99
CA PHE A 7 -12.57 -0.09 -14.54
C PHE A 7 -13.05 1.13 -15.35
N ALA A 8 -13.80 0.93 -16.43
CA ALA A 8 -14.29 2.02 -17.27
C ALA A 8 -15.22 2.97 -16.51
N GLY A 9 -15.00 4.28 -16.64
CA GLY A 9 -15.77 5.34 -15.96
C GLY A 9 -15.53 5.43 -14.44
N LYS A 10 -14.63 4.61 -13.88
CA LYS A 10 -14.43 4.57 -12.42
C LYS A 10 -13.44 5.60 -11.94
N HIS A 11 -13.67 6.02 -10.70
CA HIS A 11 -12.75 6.84 -9.94
C HIS A 11 -12.07 5.98 -8.86
N ILE A 12 -10.76 6.09 -8.74
CA ILE A 12 -9.94 5.28 -7.84
C ILE A 12 -9.24 6.20 -6.85
N PHE A 13 -9.27 5.87 -5.56
CA PHE A 13 -8.47 6.54 -4.53
C PHE A 13 -7.30 5.65 -4.13
N ILE A 14 -6.09 6.22 -4.15
CA ILE A 14 -4.85 5.49 -3.85
C ILE A 14 -4.07 6.24 -2.79
N THR A 15 -3.87 5.58 -1.64
CA THR A 15 -2.84 5.99 -0.68
C THR A 15 -1.54 5.28 -1.00
N GLY A 16 -0.40 5.93 -0.74
CA GLY A 16 0.90 5.33 -1.05
C GLY A 16 1.22 5.29 -2.54
N GLY A 17 0.49 6.04 -3.38
CA GLY A 17 0.70 6.11 -4.82
C GLY A 17 2.11 6.58 -5.21
N SER A 18 2.83 7.28 -4.33
CA SER A 18 4.22 7.70 -4.58
C SER A 18 5.26 6.62 -4.23
N GLY A 19 4.84 5.56 -3.54
CA GLY A 19 5.66 4.41 -3.16
C GLY A 19 5.87 3.45 -4.33
N PHE A 20 6.76 2.48 -4.14
CA PHE A 20 7.18 1.55 -5.18
C PHE A 20 5.99 0.80 -5.82
N VAL A 21 5.21 0.07 -5.02
CA VAL A 21 4.02 -0.67 -5.49
C VAL A 21 2.95 0.27 -6.06
N GLY A 22 2.69 1.39 -5.38
CA GLY A 22 1.68 2.37 -5.80
C GLY A 22 1.94 2.94 -7.20
N LYS A 23 3.20 3.26 -7.53
CA LYS A 23 3.56 3.77 -8.86
C LYS A 23 3.34 2.75 -9.95
N VAL A 24 3.75 1.50 -9.72
CA VAL A 24 3.56 0.39 -10.68
C VAL A 24 2.08 0.09 -10.87
N LEU A 25 1.29 0.13 -9.79
CA LEU A 25 -0.16 -0.04 -9.86
C LEU A 25 -0.82 1.07 -10.70
N ILE A 26 -0.46 2.34 -10.47
CA ILE A 26 -0.99 3.48 -11.24
C ILE A 26 -0.64 3.36 -12.72
N GLU A 27 0.62 3.05 -13.03
CA GLU A 27 1.05 2.84 -14.43
C GLU A 27 0.24 1.72 -15.09
N LYS A 28 0.15 0.56 -14.42
CA LYS A 28 -0.53 -0.61 -14.97
C LYS A 28 -2.02 -0.36 -15.16
N LEU A 29 -2.68 0.32 -14.22
CA LEU A 29 -4.08 0.72 -14.31
C LEU A 29 -4.31 1.62 -15.54
N LEU A 30 -3.56 2.71 -15.66
CA LEU A 30 -3.73 3.66 -16.76
C LEU A 30 -3.38 3.06 -18.13
N ARG A 31 -2.35 2.19 -18.20
CA ARG A 31 -1.97 1.50 -19.43
C ARG A 31 -2.97 0.43 -19.86
N SER A 32 -3.54 -0.32 -18.91
CA SER A 32 -4.38 -1.47 -19.21
C SER A 32 -5.88 -1.15 -19.21
N CYS A 33 -6.28 -0.07 -18.54
CA CYS A 33 -7.66 0.37 -18.40
C CYS A 33 -7.77 1.86 -18.79
N PRO A 34 -7.64 2.18 -20.09
CA PRO A 34 -7.58 3.57 -20.55
C PRO A 34 -8.87 4.35 -20.27
N GLU A 35 -10.01 3.68 -20.07
CA GLU A 35 -11.31 4.30 -19.78
C GLU A 35 -11.53 4.64 -18.29
N ILE A 36 -10.53 4.48 -17.42
CA ILE A 36 -10.60 5.02 -16.04
C ILE A 36 -10.85 6.53 -16.11
N GLU A 37 -11.73 7.06 -15.28
CA GLU A 37 -12.09 8.49 -15.30
C GLU A 37 -11.10 9.33 -14.51
N LYS A 38 -10.80 8.91 -13.27
CA LYS A 38 -9.88 9.63 -12.38
C LYS A 38 -9.16 8.72 -11.40
N ILE A 39 -7.90 9.05 -11.10
CA ILE A 39 -7.14 8.48 -9.99
C ILE A 39 -6.83 9.60 -9.01
N TYR A 40 -7.52 9.61 -7.86
CA TYR A 40 -7.21 10.46 -6.72
C TYR A 40 -6.02 9.88 -5.96
N MET A 41 -4.89 10.59 -5.97
CA MET A 41 -3.66 10.12 -5.35
C MET A 41 -3.34 10.95 -4.12
N LEU A 42 -3.36 10.35 -2.93
CA LEU A 42 -2.96 11.02 -1.70
C LEU A 42 -1.44 11.22 -1.66
N ILE A 43 -1.01 12.49 -1.59
CA ILE A 43 0.39 12.90 -1.58
C ILE A 43 0.69 13.72 -0.34
N ARG A 44 1.62 13.24 0.47
CA ARG A 44 2.13 13.97 1.64
C ARG A 44 2.76 15.31 1.25
N LEU A 45 2.63 16.35 2.05
CA LEU A 45 3.43 17.55 1.86
C LEU A 45 4.89 17.26 2.27
N LYS A 46 5.86 17.84 1.56
CA LYS A 46 7.26 17.88 1.99
C LYS A 46 7.71 19.34 2.05
N LYS A 47 8.56 19.68 3.01
CA LYS A 47 9.11 21.04 3.12
C LYS A 47 9.73 21.46 1.78
N GLY A 48 9.23 22.58 1.24
CA GLY A 48 9.77 23.21 0.03
C GLY A 48 9.37 22.56 -1.30
N LYS A 49 8.37 21.66 -1.33
CA LYS A 49 7.77 21.18 -2.59
C LYS A 49 6.25 21.11 -2.48
N ASP A 50 5.56 21.64 -3.47
CA ASP A 50 4.10 21.46 -3.55
C ASP A 50 3.74 20.03 -4.04
N ILE A 51 2.46 19.67 -3.94
CA ILE A 51 1.98 18.34 -4.35
C ILE A 51 2.07 18.13 -5.88
N GLN A 52 1.99 19.19 -6.66
CA GLN A 52 2.00 19.15 -8.12
C GLN A 52 3.41 18.85 -8.63
N GLU A 53 4.43 19.56 -8.13
CA GLU A 53 5.85 19.27 -8.37
C GLU A 53 6.21 17.83 -7.98
N ARG A 54 5.64 17.34 -6.87
CA ARG A 54 5.83 15.96 -6.43
C ARG A 54 5.21 14.97 -7.42
N LEU A 55 3.99 15.23 -7.89
CA LEU A 55 3.34 14.40 -8.90
C LEU A 55 4.13 14.42 -10.21
N GLU A 56 4.55 15.60 -10.67
CA GLU A 56 5.37 15.77 -11.87
C GLU A 56 6.66 14.96 -11.84
N ALA A 57 7.37 15.00 -10.71
CA ALA A 57 8.60 14.23 -10.53
C ALA A 57 8.34 12.72 -10.60
N ILE A 58 7.18 12.25 -10.12
CA ILE A 58 6.79 10.83 -10.18
C ILE A 58 6.46 10.43 -11.61
N ILE A 59 5.61 11.20 -12.30
CA ILE A 59 5.17 10.84 -13.64
C ILE A 59 6.30 10.97 -14.66
N LYS A 60 7.34 11.77 -14.41
CA LYS A 60 8.56 11.85 -15.24
C LYS A 60 9.48 10.63 -15.14
N LEU A 61 9.25 9.69 -14.21
CA LEU A 61 10.06 8.49 -14.07
C LEU A 61 10.03 7.60 -15.33
N PRO A 62 11.09 6.83 -15.61
CA PRO A 62 11.14 5.89 -16.74
C PRO A 62 10.00 4.87 -16.74
N LEU A 63 9.45 4.55 -15.56
CA LEU A 63 8.28 3.69 -15.41
C LEU A 63 7.12 4.08 -16.34
N PHE A 64 6.89 5.39 -16.50
CA PHE A 64 5.75 5.93 -17.22
C PHE A 64 6.06 6.28 -18.68
N GLU A 65 7.28 6.00 -19.18
CA GLU A 65 7.68 6.31 -20.56
C GLU A 65 6.75 5.65 -21.58
N LYS A 66 6.59 4.33 -21.46
CA LYS A 66 5.71 3.57 -22.35
C LYS A 66 4.26 4.06 -22.30
N LEU A 67 3.77 4.46 -21.11
CA LEU A 67 2.43 5.02 -20.98
C LEU A 67 2.28 6.34 -21.75
N ARG A 68 3.29 7.22 -21.68
CA ARG A 68 3.30 8.48 -22.45
C ARG A 68 3.33 8.25 -23.96
N GLU A 69 4.04 7.23 -24.40
CA GLU A 69 4.12 6.88 -25.83
C GLU A 69 2.79 6.39 -26.39
N ILE A 70 2.08 5.53 -25.64
CA ILE A 70 0.82 4.93 -26.10
C ILE A 70 -0.40 5.83 -25.87
N ASN A 71 -0.40 6.64 -24.81
CA ASN A 71 -1.50 7.54 -24.44
C ASN A 71 -0.97 8.75 -23.65
N PRO A 72 -0.59 9.83 -24.34
CA PRO A 72 -0.05 11.04 -23.72
C PRO A 72 -0.97 11.66 -22.65
N ASP A 73 -2.28 11.54 -22.84
CA ASP A 73 -3.29 12.14 -21.97
C ASP A 73 -3.60 11.29 -20.73
N ALA A 74 -3.13 10.04 -20.66
CA ALA A 74 -3.45 9.12 -19.56
C ALA A 74 -3.04 9.68 -18.19
N LEU A 75 -1.92 10.40 -18.12
CA LEU A 75 -1.39 10.96 -16.87
C LEU A 75 -2.22 12.14 -16.35
N SER A 76 -2.97 12.83 -17.21
CA SER A 76 -3.90 13.91 -16.81
C SER A 76 -5.06 13.41 -15.94
N LYS A 77 -5.28 12.09 -15.92
CA LYS A 77 -6.28 11.43 -15.08
C LYS A 77 -5.86 11.31 -13.62
N ILE A 78 -4.59 11.57 -13.30
CA ILE A 78 -4.11 11.58 -11.91
C ILE A 78 -4.40 12.95 -11.30
N HIS A 79 -5.24 12.96 -10.27
CA HIS A 79 -5.55 14.15 -9.49
C HIS A 79 -4.85 14.04 -8.11
N PRO A 80 -3.84 14.87 -7.84
CA PRO A 80 -3.13 14.84 -6.57
C PRO A 80 -3.99 15.45 -5.48
N ILE A 81 -4.10 14.77 -4.34
CA ILE A 81 -4.77 15.26 -3.13
C ILE A 81 -3.70 15.44 -2.05
N SER A 82 -3.65 16.62 -1.44
CA SER A 82 -2.77 16.87 -0.30
C SER A 82 -3.29 16.12 0.92
N GLY A 83 -2.42 15.35 1.58
CA GLY A 83 -2.74 14.73 2.85
C GLY A 83 -1.74 13.68 3.29
N ASP A 84 -1.90 13.20 4.51
CA ASP A 84 -1.06 12.19 5.14
C ASP A 84 -1.94 11.19 5.90
N VAL A 85 -1.72 9.90 5.67
CA VAL A 85 -2.45 8.84 6.38
C VAL A 85 -2.19 8.85 7.88
N MET A 86 -1.09 9.47 8.32
CA MET A 86 -0.81 9.65 9.74
C MET A 86 -1.70 10.72 10.38
N GLU A 87 -2.30 11.62 9.61
CA GLU A 87 -3.17 12.68 10.14
C GLU A 87 -4.61 12.19 10.25
N LEU A 88 -5.35 12.75 11.21
CA LEU A 88 -6.80 12.53 11.27
C LEU A 88 -7.45 13.02 9.98
N ASN A 89 -8.48 12.33 9.52
CA ASN A 89 -9.16 12.62 8.26
C ASN A 89 -8.22 12.63 7.05
N LEU A 90 -7.12 11.87 7.13
CA LEU A 90 -6.03 11.83 6.16
C LEU A 90 -5.35 13.19 5.91
N GLY A 91 -5.56 14.17 6.80
CA GLY A 91 -5.09 15.55 6.62
C GLY A 91 -5.66 16.23 5.37
N MET A 92 -6.77 15.71 4.83
CA MET A 92 -7.43 16.24 3.64
C MET A 92 -8.24 17.48 3.97
N THR A 93 -8.44 18.34 2.98
CA THR A 93 -9.43 19.41 3.07
C THR A 93 -10.85 18.82 3.00
N GLU A 94 -11.83 19.54 3.55
CA GLU A 94 -13.25 19.15 3.44
C GLU A 94 -13.74 19.11 1.98
N GLU A 95 -13.14 19.91 1.10
CA GLU A 95 -13.43 19.89 -0.34
C GLU A 95 -12.94 18.59 -0.98
N ASP A 96 -11.68 18.23 -0.77
CA ASP A 96 -11.10 16.98 -1.28
C ASP A 96 -11.83 15.75 -0.71
N ARG A 97 -12.18 15.78 0.57
CA ARG A 97 -12.91 14.69 1.23
C ARG A 97 -14.28 14.49 0.59
N ARG A 98 -15.01 15.57 0.31
CA ARG A 98 -16.28 15.53 -0.43
C ARG A 98 -16.10 15.03 -1.85
N LEU A 99 -15.10 15.53 -2.58
CA LEU A 99 -14.78 15.08 -3.93
C LEU A 99 -14.59 13.56 -3.98
N VAL A 100 -13.81 12.99 -3.05
CA VAL A 100 -13.56 11.55 -2.99
C VAL A 100 -14.83 10.78 -2.58
N SER A 101 -15.52 11.20 -1.52
CA SER A 101 -16.71 10.49 -1.01
C SER A 101 -17.89 10.46 -2.00
N GLU A 102 -18.02 11.48 -2.86
CA GLU A 102 -19.11 11.50 -3.84
C GLU A 102 -18.83 10.71 -5.12
N ASN A 103 -17.55 10.50 -5.45
CA ASN A 103 -17.16 10.00 -6.75
C ASN A 103 -16.38 8.68 -6.72
N CYS A 104 -15.69 8.34 -5.63
CA CYS A 104 -14.77 7.22 -5.62
C CYS A 104 -15.49 5.87 -5.55
N HIS A 105 -15.01 4.93 -6.37
CA HIS A 105 -15.52 3.57 -6.47
C HIS A 105 -14.56 2.55 -5.85
N ILE A 106 -13.25 2.78 -5.96
CA ILE A 106 -12.24 1.78 -5.61
C ILE A 106 -11.16 2.42 -4.76
N PHE A 107 -10.86 1.80 -3.62
CA PHE A 107 -9.78 2.22 -2.74
C PHE A 107 -8.62 1.22 -2.81
N TYR A 108 -7.41 1.70 -3.08
CA TYR A 108 -6.18 0.96 -2.84
C TYR A 108 -5.40 1.60 -1.68
N HIS A 109 -5.42 0.94 -0.52
CA HIS A 109 -4.64 1.34 0.63
C HIS A 109 -3.26 0.67 0.61
N SER A 110 -2.29 1.34 -0.03
CA SER A 110 -0.88 0.89 -0.13
C SER A 110 0.07 1.68 0.78
N ALA A 111 -0.37 2.77 1.40
CA ALA A 111 0.49 3.56 2.27
C ALA A 111 0.94 2.74 3.47
N ALA A 112 2.24 2.58 3.63
CA ALA A 112 2.87 1.88 4.73
C ALA A 112 4.28 2.42 4.92
N SER A 113 4.81 2.25 6.13
CA SER A 113 6.26 2.27 6.29
C SER A 113 6.76 0.83 6.27
N VAL A 114 7.80 0.58 5.49
CA VAL A 114 8.43 -0.74 5.33
C VAL A 114 9.79 -0.82 6.02
N ARG A 115 10.05 0.13 6.91
CA ARG A 115 11.26 0.17 7.73
C ARG A 115 11.05 -0.71 8.96
N PHE A 116 12.03 -1.57 9.24
CA PHE A 116 11.94 -2.53 10.35
C PHE A 116 12.44 -1.95 11.68
N ASP A 117 13.05 -0.77 11.65
CA ASP A 117 13.61 0.00 12.76
C ASP A 117 12.74 1.20 13.16
N ASP A 118 11.55 1.35 12.57
CA ASP A 118 10.59 2.37 13.00
C ASP A 118 10.14 2.15 14.44
N SER A 119 9.95 3.25 15.18
CA SER A 119 9.38 3.19 16.53
C SER A 119 7.99 2.58 16.52
N LEU A 120 7.60 1.92 17.61
CA LEU A 120 6.27 1.33 17.75
C LEU A 120 5.17 2.36 17.50
N LYS A 121 5.32 3.56 18.05
CA LYS A 121 4.41 4.69 17.81
C LYS A 121 4.25 5.00 16.34
N TYR A 122 5.36 5.18 15.63
CA TYR A 122 5.32 5.50 14.20
C TYR A 122 4.66 4.37 13.40
N ALA A 123 5.00 3.12 13.70
CA ALA A 123 4.44 1.96 13.02
C ALA A 123 2.91 1.83 13.24
N ILE A 124 2.43 2.05 14.47
CA ILE A 124 1.00 2.04 14.80
C ILE A 124 0.27 3.19 14.12
N ILE A 125 0.78 4.42 14.22
CA ILE A 125 0.15 5.58 13.59
C ILE A 125 0.08 5.43 12.07
N MET A 126 1.20 5.05 11.44
CA MET A 126 1.30 4.94 9.99
C MET A 126 0.45 3.79 9.43
N ASN A 127 0.50 2.61 10.04
CA ASN A 127 -0.09 1.41 9.45
C ASN A 127 -1.44 1.03 10.06
N VAL A 128 -1.71 1.31 11.34
CA VAL A 128 -2.97 0.93 12.00
C VAL A 128 -3.95 2.10 11.97
N ARG A 129 -3.55 3.25 12.52
CA ARG A 129 -4.40 4.47 12.48
C ARG A 129 -4.62 4.94 11.05
N GLY A 130 -3.58 4.94 10.21
CA GLY A 130 -3.75 5.28 8.79
C GLY A 130 -4.71 4.36 8.03
N THR A 131 -4.75 3.07 8.37
CA THR A 131 -5.76 2.14 7.84
C THR A 131 -7.16 2.49 8.33
N ARG A 132 -7.33 2.83 9.62
CA ARG A 132 -8.61 3.30 10.19
C ARG A 132 -9.12 4.53 9.44
N GLU A 133 -8.29 5.55 9.27
CA GLU A 133 -8.66 6.80 8.58
C GLU A 133 -9.05 6.56 7.12
N THR A 134 -8.31 5.68 6.44
CA THR A 134 -8.59 5.34 5.03
C THR A 134 -9.89 4.54 4.91
N ALA A 135 -10.14 3.59 5.83
CA ALA A 135 -11.38 2.83 5.90
C ALA A 135 -12.58 3.72 6.21
N ALA A 136 -12.43 4.68 7.14
CA ALA A 136 -13.47 5.66 7.46
C ALA A 136 -13.89 6.47 6.23
N LEU A 137 -12.93 7.02 5.47
CA LEU A 137 -13.23 7.73 4.23
C LEU A 137 -13.90 6.82 3.18
N ALA A 138 -13.46 5.57 3.06
CA ALA A 138 -14.08 4.63 2.13
C ALA A 138 -15.55 4.36 2.48
N LEU A 139 -15.89 4.22 3.76
CA LEU A 139 -17.27 4.00 4.21
C LEU A 139 -18.18 5.22 3.99
N GLU A 140 -17.62 6.42 3.86
CA GLU A 140 -18.36 7.62 3.44
C GLU A 140 -18.68 7.64 1.94
N CYS A 141 -18.03 6.78 1.15
CA CYS A 141 -18.16 6.82 -0.30
C CYS A 141 -19.49 6.24 -0.79
N LYS A 142 -20.27 7.07 -1.51
CA LYS A 142 -21.59 6.70 -2.03
C LYS A 142 -21.55 5.62 -3.12
N LYS A 143 -20.40 5.45 -3.77
CA LYS A 143 -20.21 4.57 -4.93
C LYS A 143 -19.20 3.45 -4.67
N LEU A 144 -18.87 3.17 -3.41
CA LEU A 144 -17.83 2.19 -3.07
C LEU A 144 -18.17 0.80 -3.62
N GLU A 145 -17.28 0.28 -4.46
CA GLU A 145 -17.33 -1.05 -5.04
C GLU A 145 -16.26 -1.98 -4.49
N ALA A 146 -15.10 -1.47 -4.10
CA ALA A 146 -14.02 -2.29 -3.53
C ALA A 146 -13.10 -1.48 -2.62
N PHE A 147 -12.74 -2.07 -1.47
CA PHE A 147 -11.66 -1.63 -0.60
C PHE A 147 -10.54 -2.65 -0.56
N VAL A 148 -9.36 -2.26 -1.06
CA VAL A 148 -8.19 -3.13 -1.16
C VAL A 148 -7.13 -2.67 -0.19
N HIS A 149 -6.88 -3.46 0.85
CA HIS A 149 -5.78 -3.25 1.80
C HIS A 149 -4.56 -4.07 1.41
N ILE A 150 -3.41 -3.42 1.24
CA ILE A 150 -2.14 -4.10 0.98
C ILE A 150 -1.45 -4.38 2.32
N SER A 151 -1.51 -5.64 2.74
CA SER A 151 -0.84 -6.18 3.92
C SER A 151 0.50 -6.82 3.53
N THR A 152 0.86 -7.95 4.13
CA THR A 152 2.08 -8.71 3.86
C THR A 152 1.91 -10.17 4.27
N THR A 153 2.57 -11.11 3.60
CA THR A 153 2.61 -12.53 4.05
C THR A 153 3.25 -12.69 5.43
N TYR A 154 4.07 -11.73 5.85
CA TYR A 154 4.78 -11.72 7.13
C TYR A 154 3.96 -11.10 8.29
N CYS A 155 2.63 -11.08 8.22
CA CYS A 155 1.79 -10.55 9.31
C CYS A 155 1.36 -11.63 10.33
N ASN A 156 1.58 -12.91 10.04
CA ASN A 156 1.22 -14.05 10.91
C ASN A 156 2.45 -14.95 11.16
N ILE A 157 3.57 -14.34 11.57
CA ILE A 157 4.90 -14.99 11.66
C ILE A 157 5.03 -16.02 12.78
N ASP A 158 4.03 -16.09 13.67
CA ASP A 158 3.94 -17.01 14.79
C ASP A 158 3.43 -18.41 14.39
N ARG A 159 3.28 -18.66 13.08
CA ARG A 159 2.63 -19.85 12.52
C ARG A 159 3.45 -20.40 11.35
N GLU A 160 3.50 -21.72 11.25
CA GLU A 160 4.14 -22.41 10.12
C GLU A 160 3.25 -22.47 8.88
N ILE A 161 1.95 -22.72 9.08
CA ILE A 161 0.96 -22.81 8.01
C ILE A 161 0.00 -21.64 8.14
N ILE A 162 -0.04 -20.80 7.11
CA ILE A 162 -0.86 -19.61 7.03
C ILE A 162 -1.89 -19.81 5.90
N GLU A 163 -3.16 -19.86 6.27
CA GLU A 163 -4.31 -19.94 5.39
C GLU A 163 -4.83 -18.53 5.05
N GLU A 164 -5.65 -18.42 4.00
CA GLU A 164 -6.32 -17.17 3.59
C GLU A 164 -7.52 -16.86 4.51
N LYS A 165 -7.25 -16.64 5.79
CA LYS A 165 -8.22 -16.18 6.79
C LYS A 165 -7.62 -15.11 7.70
N ILE A 166 -8.48 -14.44 8.46
CA ILE A 166 -8.06 -13.59 9.57
C ILE A 166 -7.86 -14.45 10.80
N TYR A 167 -6.71 -14.30 11.44
CA TYR A 167 -6.38 -15.00 12.67
C TYR A 167 -6.75 -14.14 13.88
N PRO A 168 -7.04 -14.73 15.06
CA PRO A 168 -7.36 -13.96 16.25
C PRO A 168 -6.31 -12.90 16.57
N ALA A 169 -6.78 -11.68 16.85
CA ALA A 169 -5.92 -10.56 17.20
C ALA A 169 -5.14 -10.84 18.49
N ARG A 170 -3.85 -10.48 18.50
CA ARG A 170 -2.98 -10.56 19.68
C ARG A 170 -3.09 -9.33 20.59
N ALA A 171 -3.56 -8.22 20.03
CA ALA A 171 -3.88 -6.98 20.74
C ALA A 171 -5.07 -6.31 20.07
N ASP A 172 -5.82 -5.51 20.82
CA ASP A 172 -6.87 -4.67 20.25
C ASP A 172 -6.23 -3.47 19.53
N TRP A 173 -6.61 -3.24 18.27
CA TRP A 173 -6.03 -2.18 17.45
C TRP A 173 -6.40 -0.77 17.94
N ARG A 174 -7.55 -0.59 18.61
CA ARG A 174 -7.97 0.68 19.22
C ARG A 174 -7.11 0.98 20.42
N ASP A 175 -6.84 -0.03 21.25
CA ASP A 175 -5.95 0.09 22.40
C ASP A 175 -4.52 0.41 21.97
N ALA A 176 -4.04 -0.24 20.90
CA ALA A 176 -2.73 0.07 20.32
C ALA A 176 -2.63 1.53 19.86
N ILE A 177 -3.67 2.06 19.19
CA ILE A 177 -3.71 3.48 18.79
C ILE A 177 -3.70 4.39 20.02
N ARG A 178 -4.55 4.14 21.03
CA ARG A 178 -4.58 4.96 22.25
C ARG A 178 -3.21 4.96 22.94
N LEU A 179 -2.60 3.78 23.08
CA LEU A 179 -1.27 3.62 23.66
C LEU A 179 -0.21 4.45 22.90
N ALA A 180 -0.23 4.41 21.56
CA ALA A 180 0.69 5.17 20.73
C ALA A 180 0.49 6.70 20.81
N GLU A 181 -0.75 7.15 21.01
CA GLU A 181 -1.10 8.57 21.12
C GLU A 181 -0.81 9.15 22.51
N GLU A 182 -1.09 8.39 23.57
CA GLU A 182 -1.08 8.87 24.96
C GLU A 182 0.25 8.62 25.68
N THR A 183 1.04 7.65 25.23
CA THR A 183 2.31 7.29 25.87
C THR A 183 3.48 8.03 25.24
N ASP A 184 4.41 8.50 26.07
CA ASP A 184 5.65 9.10 25.58
C ASP A 184 6.57 8.06 24.93
N ASP A 185 7.43 8.54 24.03
CA ASP A 185 8.24 7.69 23.18
C ASP A 185 9.24 6.85 23.99
N MET A 186 9.72 7.34 25.14
CA MET A 186 10.68 6.62 25.99
C MET A 186 10.03 5.39 26.64
N ASN A 187 8.84 5.58 27.22
CA ASN A 187 8.09 4.48 27.83
C ASN A 187 7.62 3.46 26.78
N LEU A 188 7.16 3.91 25.60
CA LEU A 188 6.82 3.02 24.49
C LEU A 188 8.00 2.17 24.03
N GLN A 189 9.18 2.78 23.91
CA GLN A 189 10.38 2.09 23.48
C GLN A 189 10.79 1.00 24.48
N ALA A 190 10.68 1.26 25.78
CA ALA A 190 10.96 0.28 26.82
C ALA A 190 10.03 -0.94 26.77
N LEU A 191 8.77 -0.74 26.38
CA LEU A 191 7.76 -1.81 26.31
C LEU A 191 7.66 -2.50 24.94
N THR A 192 8.28 -1.91 23.90
CA THR A 192 8.07 -2.33 22.50
C THR A 192 8.30 -3.82 22.30
N HIS A 193 9.42 -4.37 22.78
CA HIS A 193 9.75 -5.79 22.58
C HIS A 193 8.72 -6.73 23.19
N HIS A 194 8.18 -6.41 24.37
CA HIS A 194 7.15 -7.21 25.01
C HIS A 194 5.79 -7.05 24.33
N TYR A 195 5.46 -5.83 23.91
CA TYR A 195 4.17 -5.53 23.30
C TYR A 195 4.01 -6.15 21.91
N ILE A 196 5.07 -6.16 21.10
CA ILE A 196 5.02 -6.73 19.74
C ILE A 196 5.22 -8.25 19.72
N ALA A 197 5.66 -8.87 20.82
CA ALA A 197 6.00 -10.28 20.83
C ALA A 197 4.83 -11.15 20.32
N PRO A 198 5.08 -12.13 19.44
CA PRO A 198 6.38 -12.66 19.01
C PRO A 198 6.96 -12.01 17.73
N HIS A 199 6.36 -10.93 17.24
CA HIS A 199 6.81 -10.29 16.00
C HIS A 199 8.27 -9.82 16.09
N PRO A 200 9.08 -10.06 15.04
CA PRO A 200 10.50 -9.72 15.07
C PRO A 200 10.75 -8.22 14.88
N ASN A 201 9.74 -7.45 14.46
CA ASN A 201 9.82 -6.02 14.23
C ASN A 201 8.42 -5.38 14.29
N THR A 202 8.40 -4.05 14.43
CA THR A 202 7.19 -3.24 14.53
C THR A 202 6.34 -3.26 13.26
N TYR A 203 6.95 -3.46 12.08
CA TYR A 203 6.25 -3.53 10.79
C TYR A 203 5.29 -4.72 10.72
N THR A 204 5.79 -5.94 10.99
CA THR A 204 4.97 -7.16 10.91
C THR A 204 3.82 -7.14 11.93
N PHE A 205 4.08 -6.62 13.13
CA PHE A 205 3.05 -6.41 14.16
C PHE A 205 1.98 -5.41 13.71
N ALA A 206 2.40 -4.23 13.25
CA ALA A 206 1.46 -3.19 12.83
C ALA A 206 0.64 -3.60 11.61
N LYS A 207 1.20 -4.41 10.69
CA LYS A 207 0.45 -4.99 9.57
C LYS A 207 -0.57 -6.03 10.01
N SER A 208 -0.22 -6.88 10.99
CA SER A 208 -1.18 -7.80 11.60
C SER A 208 -2.37 -7.03 12.19
N LEU A 209 -2.10 -6.01 13.02
CA LEU A 209 -3.17 -5.17 13.60
C LEU A 209 -3.97 -4.39 12.55
N ALA A 210 -3.34 -3.94 11.46
CA ALA A 210 -4.05 -3.27 10.38
C ALA A 210 -5.07 -4.18 9.70
N GLU A 211 -4.80 -5.49 9.58
CA GLU A 211 -5.80 -6.43 9.08
C GLU A 211 -7.02 -6.53 10.01
N HIS A 212 -6.82 -6.48 11.33
CA HIS A 212 -7.94 -6.43 12.28
C HIS A 212 -8.73 -5.12 12.21
N THR A 213 -8.05 -3.99 11.94
CA THR A 213 -8.74 -2.73 11.65
C THR A 213 -9.64 -2.88 10.42
N VAL A 214 -9.16 -3.52 9.35
CA VAL A 214 -9.95 -3.77 8.14
C VAL A 214 -11.08 -4.77 8.40
N GLU A 215 -10.83 -5.84 9.16
CA GLU A 215 -11.84 -6.80 9.59
C GLU A 215 -13.00 -6.11 10.30
N ASP A 216 -12.72 -5.36 11.37
CA ASP A 216 -13.72 -4.68 12.18
C ASP A 216 -14.49 -3.60 11.41
N MET A 217 -13.77 -2.83 10.58
CA MET A 217 -14.35 -1.66 9.92
C MET A 217 -15.05 -2.00 8.61
N MET A 218 -14.48 -2.88 7.79
CA MET A 218 -14.88 -3.05 6.40
C MET A 218 -15.58 -4.37 6.11
N LEU A 219 -15.17 -5.48 6.73
CA LEU A 219 -15.77 -6.78 6.43
C LEU A 219 -17.26 -6.78 6.81
N GLY A 220 -18.09 -7.29 5.89
CA GLY A 220 -19.55 -7.24 5.99
C GLY A 220 -20.19 -5.89 5.68
N LYS A 221 -19.41 -4.81 5.55
CA LYS A 221 -19.92 -3.46 5.21
C LYS A 221 -19.65 -3.05 3.77
N ALA A 222 -18.53 -3.51 3.19
CA ALA A 222 -18.18 -3.28 1.80
C ALA A 222 -17.38 -4.47 1.22
N PRO A 223 -17.41 -4.70 -0.11
CA PRO A 223 -16.51 -5.67 -0.74
C PRO A 223 -15.06 -5.29 -0.46
N THR A 224 -14.33 -6.20 0.16
CA THR A 224 -13.03 -5.93 0.77
C THR A 224 -12.03 -7.02 0.40
N ILE A 225 -10.81 -6.61 0.08
CA ILE A 225 -9.69 -7.50 -0.25
C ILE A 225 -8.53 -7.14 0.69
N ILE A 226 -8.04 -8.14 1.42
CA ILE A 226 -6.76 -8.06 2.13
C ILE A 226 -5.74 -8.80 1.27
N PHE A 227 -4.85 -8.05 0.63
CA PHE A 227 -3.85 -8.57 -0.28
C PHE A 227 -2.51 -8.68 0.44
N ARG A 228 -1.98 -9.89 0.59
CA ARG A 228 -0.74 -10.19 1.34
C ARG A 228 0.40 -10.54 0.36
N PRO A 229 1.17 -9.55 -0.15
CA PRO A 229 2.36 -9.83 -0.95
C PRO A 229 3.53 -10.32 -0.09
N SER A 230 4.42 -11.12 -0.68
CA SER A 230 5.77 -11.38 -0.15
C SER A 230 6.70 -10.19 -0.43
N VAL A 231 8.02 -10.38 -0.36
CA VAL A 231 8.97 -9.27 -0.57
C VAL A 231 8.94 -8.84 -2.04
N VAL A 232 8.45 -7.62 -2.26
CA VAL A 232 8.30 -7.08 -3.62
C VAL A 232 9.64 -6.61 -4.17
N ILE A 233 10.01 -7.10 -5.35
CA ILE A 233 11.25 -6.76 -6.06
C ILE A 233 10.96 -6.16 -7.45
N SER A 234 12.03 -5.91 -8.21
CA SER A 234 11.99 -5.37 -9.57
C SER A 234 11.01 -6.11 -10.49
N SER A 235 10.49 -5.39 -11.49
CA SER A 235 9.60 -5.97 -12.50
C SER A 235 10.30 -7.08 -13.30
N ILE A 236 9.55 -8.12 -13.64
CA ILE A 236 10.07 -9.20 -14.47
C ILE A 236 9.83 -8.95 -15.97
N ARG A 237 8.78 -8.21 -16.33
CA ARG A 237 8.37 -8.00 -17.73
C ARG A 237 7.92 -6.58 -18.03
N GLU A 238 7.04 -6.00 -17.21
CA GLU A 238 6.33 -4.76 -17.57
C GLU A 238 6.50 -3.62 -16.55
N PRO A 239 6.28 -2.36 -16.97
CA PRO A 239 6.36 -1.88 -18.35
C PRO A 239 7.81 -1.85 -18.88
N VAL A 240 8.79 -1.89 -17.97
CA VAL A 240 10.23 -1.90 -18.23
C VAL A 240 10.81 -3.08 -17.45
N VAL A 241 11.58 -3.96 -18.09
CA VAL A 241 12.18 -5.13 -17.43
C VAL A 241 13.23 -4.69 -16.41
N GLY A 242 13.19 -5.26 -15.20
CA GLY A 242 14.14 -4.96 -14.14
C GLY A 242 13.95 -3.56 -13.54
N TRP A 243 12.84 -2.90 -13.81
CA TRP A 243 12.55 -1.58 -13.26
C TRP A 243 12.45 -1.62 -11.75
N ASN A 244 13.15 -0.68 -11.13
CA ASN A 244 13.17 -0.49 -9.70
C ASN A 244 13.69 0.91 -9.37
N ASP A 245 13.24 1.49 -8.27
CA ASP A 245 13.53 2.88 -7.89
C ASP A 245 14.04 3.05 -6.45
N ASN A 246 14.35 1.95 -5.77
CA ASN A 246 14.85 1.95 -4.40
C ASN A 246 15.81 0.77 -4.14
N PHE A 247 16.78 0.90 -3.25
CA PHE A 247 17.71 -0.19 -2.94
C PHE A 247 17.30 -0.96 -1.68
N ASN A 248 16.01 -1.03 -1.37
CA ASN A 248 15.56 -1.63 -0.12
C ASN A 248 15.71 -3.16 -0.14
N GLY A 249 16.14 -3.71 0.99
CA GLY A 249 16.20 -5.15 1.23
C GLY A 249 16.97 -5.92 0.13
N PRO A 250 16.36 -6.94 -0.49
CA PRO A 250 17.06 -7.83 -1.42
C PRO A 250 17.54 -7.12 -2.69
N VAL A 251 16.90 -6.03 -3.11
CA VAL A 251 17.30 -5.30 -4.31
C VAL A 251 18.69 -4.69 -4.17
N GLY A 252 19.03 -4.19 -2.98
CA GLY A 252 20.38 -3.70 -2.69
C GLY A 252 21.43 -4.81 -2.77
N LEU A 253 21.13 -5.99 -2.21
CA LEU A 253 22.01 -7.17 -2.26
C LEU A 253 22.21 -7.66 -3.70
N LEU A 254 21.13 -7.76 -4.47
CA LEU A 254 21.17 -8.19 -5.87
C LEU A 254 21.96 -7.19 -6.73
N ALA A 255 21.78 -5.89 -6.53
CA ALA A 255 22.53 -4.86 -7.25
C ALA A 255 24.03 -4.89 -6.91
N ALA A 256 24.38 -5.08 -5.64
CA ALA A 256 25.78 -5.20 -5.21
C ALA A 256 26.44 -6.49 -5.75
N GLY A 257 25.68 -7.59 -5.77
CA GLY A 257 26.09 -8.86 -6.36
C GLY A 257 26.31 -8.76 -7.87
N GLY A 258 25.34 -8.20 -8.60
CA GLY A 258 25.43 -8.00 -10.05
C GLY A 258 26.57 -7.08 -10.48
N LYS A 259 26.99 -6.15 -9.62
CA LYS A 259 28.17 -5.29 -9.84
C LYS A 259 29.51 -5.93 -9.40
N GLY A 260 29.48 -7.12 -8.80
CA GLY A 260 30.67 -7.81 -8.29
C GLY A 260 31.25 -7.22 -7.00
N LEU A 261 30.56 -6.27 -6.35
CA LEU A 261 30.96 -5.66 -5.08
C LEU A 261 30.69 -6.59 -3.90
N LEU A 262 29.59 -7.33 -3.96
CA LEU A 262 29.20 -8.32 -2.97
C LEU A 262 29.39 -9.72 -3.56
N ARG A 263 30.32 -10.51 -3.01
CA ARG A 263 30.65 -11.85 -3.52
C ARG A 263 30.06 -12.98 -2.68
N THR A 264 29.76 -12.71 -1.42
CA THR A 264 29.28 -13.70 -0.46
C THR A 264 28.25 -13.06 0.46
N VAL A 265 27.19 -13.80 0.79
CA VAL A 265 26.17 -13.41 1.76
C VAL A 265 26.08 -14.50 2.81
N TYR A 266 25.97 -14.10 4.08
CA TYR A 266 25.75 -15.04 5.17
C TYR A 266 24.27 -15.44 5.21
N GLY A 267 23.98 -16.74 5.16
CA GLY A 267 22.62 -17.26 5.18
C GLY A 267 22.62 -18.77 5.37
N LEU A 268 21.47 -19.33 5.73
CA LEU A 268 21.29 -20.77 5.79
C LEU A 268 21.12 -21.29 4.36
N GLN A 269 21.80 -22.39 4.04
CA GLN A 269 21.74 -22.98 2.70
C GLN A 269 20.32 -23.40 2.29
N GLU A 270 19.49 -23.75 3.26
CA GLU A 270 18.10 -24.17 3.04
C GLU A 270 17.08 -23.01 3.07
N SER A 271 17.53 -21.77 3.26
CA SER A 271 16.62 -20.62 3.24
C SER A 271 16.06 -20.40 1.84
N VAL A 272 14.73 -20.45 1.73
CA VAL A 272 14.00 -20.06 0.53
C VAL A 272 13.80 -18.54 0.52
N GLN A 273 14.24 -17.89 -0.55
CA GLN A 273 14.01 -16.46 -0.76
C GLN A 273 12.66 -16.26 -1.46
N ASP A 274 11.66 -15.85 -0.71
CA ASP A 274 10.32 -15.57 -1.23
C ASP A 274 10.22 -14.13 -1.75
N TYR A 275 10.35 -13.98 -3.06
CA TYR A 275 10.25 -12.71 -3.77
C TYR A 275 9.14 -12.73 -4.80
N ILE A 276 8.51 -11.57 -4.99
CA ILE A 276 7.49 -11.37 -6.01
C ILE A 276 7.74 -10.08 -6.77
N SER A 277 7.61 -10.11 -8.10
CA SER A 277 7.90 -8.93 -8.92
C SER A 277 6.76 -7.89 -8.84
N CYS A 278 7.11 -6.61 -8.86
CA CYS A 278 6.15 -5.52 -8.69
C CYS A 278 5.07 -5.46 -9.79
N ASP A 279 5.37 -5.90 -11.00
CA ASP A 279 4.46 -5.95 -12.15
C ASP A 279 3.43 -7.09 -12.04
N ILE A 280 3.81 -8.21 -11.43
CA ILE A 280 2.89 -9.29 -11.07
C ILE A 280 1.97 -8.81 -9.94
N ILE A 281 2.50 -8.15 -8.92
CA ILE A 281 1.68 -7.55 -7.85
C ILE A 281 0.62 -6.60 -8.40
N ALA A 282 1.02 -5.66 -9.26
CA ALA A 282 0.06 -4.72 -9.86
C ALA A 282 -1.03 -5.46 -10.67
N SER A 283 -0.66 -6.50 -11.40
CA SER A 283 -1.62 -7.30 -12.17
C SER A 283 -2.58 -8.08 -11.26
N LEU A 284 -2.08 -8.70 -10.20
CA LEU A 284 -2.89 -9.44 -9.22
C LEU A 284 -3.85 -8.52 -8.46
N LEU A 285 -3.41 -7.33 -8.05
CA LEU A 285 -4.27 -6.33 -7.42
C LEU A 285 -5.45 -5.95 -8.32
N ILE A 286 -5.18 -5.68 -9.59
CA ILE A 286 -6.20 -5.32 -10.58
C ILE A 286 -7.18 -6.49 -10.80
N LEU A 287 -6.66 -7.71 -10.93
CA LEU A 287 -7.47 -8.92 -11.12
C LEU A 287 -8.36 -9.20 -9.90
N ALA A 288 -7.78 -9.19 -8.69
CA ALA A 288 -8.52 -9.39 -7.44
C ALA A 288 -9.65 -8.36 -7.28
N THR A 289 -9.37 -7.09 -7.57
CA THR A 289 -10.36 -6.00 -7.48
C THR A 289 -11.50 -6.14 -8.48
N LYS A 290 -11.26 -6.78 -9.63
CA LYS A 290 -12.34 -7.13 -10.57
C LYS A 290 -13.16 -8.32 -10.06
N GLU A 291 -12.55 -9.29 -9.40
CA GLU A 291 -13.24 -10.49 -8.90
C GLU A 291 -14.18 -10.21 -7.72
N THR A 292 -14.03 -9.09 -6.99
CA THR A 292 -15.00 -8.67 -5.96
C THR A 292 -16.43 -8.47 -6.47
N LEU A 293 -16.67 -8.37 -7.78
CA LEU A 293 -18.01 -8.40 -8.36
C LEU A 293 -18.64 -9.79 -8.43
N ALA A 294 -17.83 -10.85 -8.51
CA ALA A 294 -18.32 -12.21 -8.70
C ALA A 294 -18.88 -12.85 -7.41
N THR A 295 -18.66 -12.20 -6.26
CA THR A 295 -19.09 -12.64 -4.92
C THR A 295 -20.30 -11.88 -4.37
N LYS A 296 -20.97 -11.04 -5.19
CA LYS A 296 -22.31 -10.51 -4.92
C LYS A 296 -23.38 -11.41 -5.52
#